data_AF-A0A3N5VWQ1-F1
#
_entry.id   AF-A0A3N5VWQ1-F1
#
_cell.length_a   1.000
_cell.length_b   1.000
_cell.length_c   1.000
_cell.angle_alpha   90.00
_cell.angle_beta   90.00
_cell.angle_gamma   90.00
#
_symmetry.space_group_name_H-M   'P 1'
#
loop_
_entity.id
_entity.type
_entity.pdbx_description
1 polymer ?
#
loop_
_entity_poly.entity_id
_entity_poly.type
_entity_poly.pdbx_seq_one_letter_code
_entity_poly.pdbx_strand_id
1 'polypeptide(L)'
;MSEPVRIGPVLAETFPTCQHPRGEIRYKIIADGRKQIATQCLVCGVNTDGRWLPQAGIDMAQVRPWDNDLPAAYQRSQASVRNARIRSERLSRHLEYEHYITESEQWWEIRTKVMRRDNHWCQACLDALATEVHHKTYDHLYREVLWELEAVCHTCHQRIHNLIE
;
A
#
# COMPACT_ATOMS: atom_id res chain seq x y z
N MET A 1 23.69 24.26 38.40
CA MET A 1 24.65 23.66 37.46
C MET A 1 23.86 22.72 36.57
N SER A 2 23.67 23.07 35.29
CA SER A 2 22.91 22.23 34.36
C SER A 2 23.71 20.97 34.03
N GLU A 3 23.06 19.81 34.08
CA GLU A 3 23.69 18.52 33.73
C GLU A 3 24.13 18.54 32.25
N PRO A 4 25.32 18.01 31.90
CA PRO A 4 25.79 18.00 30.53
C PRO A 4 24.86 17.18 29.64
N VAL A 5 24.57 17.70 28.45
CA VAL A 5 23.67 17.03 27.50
C VAL A 5 24.41 15.86 26.84
N ARG A 6 23.81 14.67 26.80
CA ARG A 6 24.40 13.45 26.24
C ARG A 6 24.48 13.50 24.71
N ILE A 7 25.67 13.35 24.14
CA ILE A 7 25.93 13.47 22.69
C ILE A 7 25.76 12.13 21.93
N GLY A 8 25.57 11.01 22.63
CA GLY A 8 25.43 9.68 22.04
C GLY A 8 23.98 9.27 21.74
N PRO A 9 23.78 7.98 21.39
CA PRO A 9 22.45 7.44 21.21
C PRO A 9 21.63 7.57 22.50
N VAL A 10 20.47 8.22 22.38
CA VAL A 10 19.43 8.32 23.39
C VAL A 10 18.48 7.15 23.17
N LEU A 11 18.41 6.27 24.17
CA LEU A 11 17.45 5.17 24.20
C LEU A 11 16.22 5.60 24.99
N ALA A 12 15.05 5.50 24.37
CA ALA A 12 13.76 5.75 24.99
C ALA A 12 12.77 4.72 24.44
N GLU A 13 11.68 4.43 25.15
CA GLU A 13 10.64 3.53 24.61
C GLU A 13 9.82 4.22 23.51
N THR A 14 9.60 5.53 23.63
CA THR A 14 8.94 6.38 22.62
C THR A 14 9.43 7.82 22.74
N PHE A 15 9.38 8.57 21.63
CA PHE A 15 9.60 10.02 21.62
C PHE A 15 8.31 10.78 21.25
N PRO A 16 8.20 12.08 21.60
CA PRO A 16 7.01 12.90 21.30
C PRO A 16 6.59 12.91 19.83
N THR A 17 7.53 12.92 18.88
CA THR A 17 7.21 13.01 17.44
C THR A 17 7.34 11.69 16.68
N CYS A 18 7.92 10.65 17.31
CA CYS A 18 8.02 9.32 16.72
C CYS A 18 8.13 8.21 17.78
N GLN A 19 7.61 7.02 17.48
CA GLN A 19 7.63 5.88 18.41
C GLN A 19 8.89 5.01 18.30
N HIS A 20 9.97 5.51 17.69
CA HIS A 20 11.20 4.74 17.52
C HIS A 20 12.11 4.89 18.75
N PRO A 21 12.80 3.83 19.20
CA PRO A 21 13.45 3.87 20.50
C PRO A 21 14.85 4.50 20.50
N ARG A 22 15.33 4.98 19.35
CA ARG A 22 16.72 5.42 19.17
C ARG A 22 16.80 6.80 18.53
N GLY A 23 17.41 7.75 19.25
CA GLY A 23 17.78 9.07 18.76
C GLY A 23 19.24 9.40 19.03
N GLU A 24 19.78 10.45 18.44
CA GLU A 24 21.13 10.98 18.70
C GLU A 24 21.10 12.50 18.52
N ILE A 25 21.86 13.26 19.32
CA ILE A 25 21.97 14.70 19.13
C ILE A 25 22.82 14.99 17.89
N ARG A 26 22.24 15.74 16.95
CA ARG A 26 22.89 16.11 15.68
C ARG A 26 22.65 17.57 15.34
N TYR A 27 23.54 18.15 14.53
CA TYR A 27 23.47 19.55 14.14
C TYR A 27 23.05 19.78 12.69
N LYS A 28 22.24 20.82 12.43
CA LYS A 28 22.03 21.40 11.10
C LYS A 28 22.75 22.73 10.99
N ILE A 29 23.29 23.02 9.81
CA ILE A 29 23.77 24.37 9.45
C ILE A 29 22.59 25.10 8.83
N ILE A 30 22.20 26.23 9.42
CA ILE A 30 21.15 27.10 8.87
C ILE A 30 21.75 28.12 7.88
N ALA A 31 20.89 28.86 7.16
CA ALA A 31 21.31 29.73 6.06
C ALA A 31 22.37 30.78 6.45
N ASP A 32 22.38 31.22 7.71
CA ASP A 32 23.35 32.18 8.24
C ASP A 32 24.68 31.54 8.71
N GLY A 33 24.87 30.24 8.48
CA GLY A 33 26.07 29.49 8.85
C GLY A 33 26.11 29.02 10.30
N ARG A 34 25.16 29.41 11.16
CA ARG A 34 25.09 28.93 12.55
C ARG A 34 24.66 27.47 12.59
N LYS A 35 25.10 26.76 13.64
CA LYS A 35 24.67 25.39 13.94
C LYS A 35 23.44 25.43 14.84
N GLN A 36 22.42 24.64 14.54
CA GLN A 36 21.33 24.31 15.46
C GLN A 36 21.37 22.83 15.75
N ILE A 37 21.06 22.42 16.97
CA ILE A 37 21.13 21.02 17.39
C ILE A 37 19.77 20.51 17.82
N ALA A 38 19.50 19.24 17.56
CA ALA A 38 18.30 18.55 18.01
C ALA A 38 18.56 17.05 18.08
N THR A 39 17.68 16.33 18.78
CA THR A 39 17.70 14.87 18.80
C THR A 39 17.11 14.34 17.49
N GLN A 40 17.93 13.73 16.64
CA GLN A 40 17.50 13.07 15.41
C GLN A 40 17.19 11.60 15.69
N CYS A 41 16.03 11.12 15.25
CA CYS A 41 15.73 9.69 15.25
C CYS A 41 16.67 8.95 14.30
N LEU A 42 17.35 7.92 14.78
CA LEU A 42 18.26 7.10 13.94
C LEU A 42 17.52 6.10 13.03
N VAL A 43 16.18 6.05 13.12
CA VAL A 43 15.33 5.17 12.31
C VAL A 43 14.61 5.96 11.23
N CYS A 44 13.81 6.97 11.60
CA CYS A 44 13.03 7.75 10.65
C CYS A 44 13.59 9.15 10.35
N GLY A 45 14.67 9.55 11.02
CA GLY A 45 15.35 10.81 10.74
C GLY A 45 14.63 12.07 11.21
N VAL A 46 13.48 11.99 11.90
CA VAL A 46 12.75 13.15 12.41
C VAL A 46 13.44 13.77 13.64
N ASN A 47 13.11 15.02 13.93
CA ASN A 47 13.41 15.63 15.23
C ASN A 47 12.48 15.03 16.28
N THR A 48 13.03 14.19 17.16
CA THR A 48 12.25 13.41 18.14
C THR A 48 11.55 14.28 19.18
N ASP A 49 12.16 15.41 19.52
CA ASP A 49 11.67 16.34 20.55
C ASP A 49 10.80 17.47 19.96
N GLY A 50 10.72 17.57 18.63
CA GLY A 50 10.01 18.63 17.92
C GLY A 50 10.59 20.03 18.15
N ARG A 51 11.73 20.15 18.83
CA ARG A 51 12.36 21.43 19.20
C ARG A 51 13.87 21.40 18.96
N TRP A 52 14.47 22.58 18.85
CA TRP A 52 15.92 22.75 18.82
C TRP A 52 16.45 22.91 20.25
N LEU A 53 17.58 22.28 20.55
CA LEU A 53 18.21 22.27 21.86
C LEU A 53 19.24 23.42 22.00
N PRO A 54 19.46 23.95 23.21
CA PRO A 54 20.53 24.91 23.47
C PRO A 54 21.90 24.22 23.39
N GLN A 55 22.92 24.92 22.87
CA GLN A 55 24.28 24.39 22.77
C GLN A 55 25.08 24.46 24.09
N ALA A 56 24.55 25.14 25.12
CA ALA A 56 25.25 25.30 26.39
C ALA A 56 25.50 23.94 27.04
N GLY A 57 26.77 23.67 27.41
CA GLY A 57 27.16 22.40 28.02
C GLY A 57 27.33 21.24 27.04
N ILE A 58 27.36 21.51 25.72
CA ILE A 58 27.60 20.50 24.68
C ILE A 58 28.95 20.74 24.03
N ASP A 59 29.77 19.69 23.98
CA ASP A 59 30.98 19.68 23.14
C ASP A 59 30.60 19.54 21.66
N MET A 60 30.51 20.68 20.97
CA MET A 60 30.15 20.74 19.56
C MET A 60 31.15 20.03 18.63
N ALA A 61 32.35 19.66 19.10
CA ALA A 61 33.29 18.87 18.31
C ALA A 61 32.86 17.40 18.16
N GLN A 62 32.02 16.90 19.08
CA GLN A 62 31.55 15.52 19.07
C GLN A 62 30.18 15.34 18.42
N VAL A 63 29.45 16.43 18.18
CA VAL A 63 28.11 16.40 17.58
C VAL A 63 28.22 16.16 16.08
N ARG A 64 27.53 15.13 15.57
CA ARG A 64 27.54 14.79 14.15
C ARG A 64 26.57 15.68 13.35
N PRO A 65 26.82 15.89 12.04
CA PRO A 65 25.87 16.55 11.17
C PRO A 65 24.54 15.78 11.11
N TRP A 66 23.45 16.50 10.91
CA TRP A 66 22.13 15.94 10.66
C TRP A 66 22.15 15.11 9.38
N ASP A 67 21.57 13.93 9.45
CA ASP A 67 21.47 13.05 8.30
C ASP A 67 20.18 13.34 7.55
N ASN A 68 20.31 14.03 6.42
CA ASN A 68 19.17 14.41 5.59
C ASN A 68 18.63 13.23 4.77
N ASP A 69 19.35 12.11 4.71
CA ASP A 69 18.98 10.94 3.92
C ASP A 69 18.13 9.95 4.72
N LEU A 70 18.26 9.93 6.06
CA LEU A 70 17.46 9.06 6.93
C LEU A 70 15.94 9.15 6.69
N PRO A 71 15.30 10.34 6.60
CA PRO A 71 13.88 10.43 6.32
C PRO A 71 13.50 9.80 4.98
N ALA A 72 14.28 10.07 3.93
CA ALA A 72 14.02 9.55 2.59
C ALA A 72 14.23 8.03 2.53
N ALA A 73 15.27 7.51 3.19
CA ALA A 73 15.53 6.08 3.31
C ALA A 73 14.39 5.35 4.05
N TYR A 74 13.92 5.91 5.16
CA TYR A 74 12.81 5.37 5.92
C TYR A 74 11.51 5.37 5.09
N GLN A 75 11.19 6.47 4.41
CA GLN A 75 10.02 6.54 3.54
C GLN A 75 10.06 5.50 2.41
N ARG A 76 11.22 5.29 1.78
CA ARG A 76 11.40 4.23 0.76
C ARG A 76 11.16 2.83 1.33
N SER A 77 11.66 2.56 2.53
CA SER A 77 11.43 1.28 3.23
C SER A 77 9.95 1.06 3.55
N GLN A 78 9.26 2.08 4.06
CA GLN A 78 7.82 1.96 4.34
C GLN A 78 6.99 1.79 3.06
N ALA A 79 7.37 2.50 1.98
CA ALA A 79 6.72 2.34 0.68
C ALA A 79 6.89 0.93 0.11
N SER A 80 8.08 0.32 0.24
CA SER A 80 8.30 -1.04 -0.25
C SER A 80 7.48 -2.07 0.51
N VAL A 81 7.44 -2.00 1.85
CA VAL A 81 6.61 -2.87 2.69
C VAL A 81 5.13 -2.70 2.36
N ARG A 82 4.65 -1.46 2.24
CA ARG A 82 3.27 -1.17 1.83
C ARG A 82 2.94 -1.76 0.46
N ASN A 83 3.82 -1.57 -0.52
CA ASN A 83 3.61 -2.08 -1.88
C ASN A 83 3.61 -3.61 -1.91
N ALA A 84 4.49 -4.26 -1.15
CA ALA A 84 4.52 -5.71 -1.01
C ALA A 84 3.22 -6.25 -0.40
N ARG A 85 2.69 -5.59 0.63
CA ARG A 85 1.40 -5.94 1.23
C ARG A 85 0.25 -5.78 0.22
N ILE A 86 0.15 -4.64 -0.46
CA ILE A 86 -0.89 -4.40 -1.48
C ILE A 86 -0.82 -5.47 -2.58
N ARG A 87 0.40 -5.83 -3.03
CA ARG A 87 0.60 -6.89 -4.02
C ARG A 87 0.12 -8.25 -3.51
N SER A 88 0.46 -8.62 -2.28
CA SER A 88 0.03 -9.86 -1.65
C SER A 88 -1.50 -9.95 -1.53
N GLU A 89 -2.14 -8.87 -1.06
CA GLU A 89 -3.60 -8.80 -0.93
C GLU A 89 -4.31 -8.90 -2.30
N ARG A 90 -3.77 -8.25 -3.34
CA ARG A 90 -4.29 -8.37 -4.71
C ARG A 90 -4.17 -9.79 -5.25
N LEU A 91 -3.02 -10.44 -5.03
CA LEU A 91 -2.81 -11.82 -5.44
C LEU A 91 -3.78 -12.77 -4.71
N SER A 92 -3.95 -12.59 -3.40
CA SER A 92 -4.89 -13.39 -2.60
C SER A 92 -6.31 -13.28 -3.14
N ARG A 93 -6.80 -12.05 -3.39
CA ARG A 93 -8.14 -11.83 -3.95
C ARG A 93 -8.30 -12.42 -5.35
N HIS A 94 -7.25 -12.32 -6.18
CA HIS A 94 -7.26 -12.92 -7.51
C HIS A 94 -7.38 -14.45 -7.42
N LEU A 95 -6.58 -15.10 -6.57
CA LEU A 95 -6.64 -16.56 -6.37
C LEU A 95 -8.00 -17.02 -5.81
N GLU A 96 -8.56 -16.27 -4.87
CA GLU A 96 -9.90 -16.55 -4.32
C GLU A 96 -11.00 -16.43 -5.40
N TYR A 97 -10.94 -15.39 -6.23
CA TYR A 97 -11.85 -15.22 -7.36
C TYR A 97 -11.69 -16.33 -8.41
N GLU A 98 -10.45 -16.66 -8.81
CA GLU A 98 -10.19 -17.75 -9.76
C GLU A 98 -10.73 -19.09 -9.25
N HIS A 99 -10.47 -19.42 -7.98
CA HIS A 99 -11.00 -20.63 -7.36
C HIS A 99 -12.54 -20.62 -7.37
N TYR A 100 -13.16 -19.48 -7.04
CA TYR A 100 -14.61 -19.33 -7.09
C TYR A 100 -15.18 -19.61 -8.50
N ILE A 101 -14.63 -18.99 -9.56
CA ILE A 101 -15.19 -19.13 -10.91
C ILE A 101 -14.84 -20.47 -11.59
N THR A 102 -13.85 -21.20 -11.10
CA THR A 102 -13.40 -22.47 -11.71
C THR A 102 -13.87 -23.70 -10.95
N GLU A 103 -13.85 -23.66 -9.62
CA GLU A 103 -14.05 -24.84 -8.75
C GLU A 103 -15.33 -24.77 -7.93
N SER A 104 -16.00 -23.61 -7.79
CA SER A 104 -17.20 -23.49 -6.97
C SER A 104 -18.45 -24.04 -7.65
N GLU A 105 -19.13 -24.99 -6.99
CA GLU A 105 -20.45 -25.48 -7.41
C GLU A 105 -21.49 -24.34 -7.51
N GLN A 106 -21.44 -23.37 -6.59
CA GLN A 106 -22.34 -22.21 -6.60
C GLN A 106 -22.23 -21.43 -7.92
N TRP A 107 -21.01 -21.14 -8.36
CA TRP A 107 -20.80 -20.42 -9.60
C TRP A 107 -21.28 -21.25 -10.80
N TRP A 108 -20.99 -22.55 -10.83
CA TRP A 108 -21.46 -23.45 -11.89
C TRP A 108 -22.99 -23.49 -12.00
N GLU A 109 -23.71 -23.47 -10.88
CA GLU A 109 -25.17 -23.38 -10.89
C GLU A 109 -25.67 -22.06 -11.48
N ILE A 110 -25.09 -20.93 -11.04
CA ILE A 110 -25.44 -19.60 -11.53
C ILE A 110 -25.16 -19.51 -13.03
N ARG A 111 -23.97 -19.91 -13.46
CA ARG A 111 -23.54 -19.98 -14.87
C ARG A 111 -24.53 -20.78 -15.71
N THR A 112 -24.96 -21.94 -15.21
CA THR A 112 -25.92 -22.81 -15.91
C THR A 112 -27.31 -22.16 -16.02
N LYS A 113 -27.76 -21.42 -15.00
CA LYS A 113 -29.04 -20.68 -15.03
C LYS A 113 -28.98 -19.55 -16.07
N VAL A 114 -27.89 -18.78 -16.14
CA VAL A 114 -27.70 -17.71 -17.13
C VAL A 114 -27.67 -18.28 -18.55
N MET A 115 -26.86 -19.31 -18.80
CA MET A 115 -26.78 -19.98 -20.11
C MET A 115 -28.13 -20.49 -20.60
N ARG A 116 -28.92 -21.11 -19.70
CA ARG A 116 -30.27 -21.58 -20.03
C ARG A 116 -31.25 -20.44 -20.31
N ARG A 117 -31.25 -19.39 -19.48
CA ARG A 117 -32.10 -18.20 -19.68
C ARG A 117 -31.87 -17.59 -21.07
N ASP A 118 -30.61 -17.52 -21.48
CA ASP A 118 -30.18 -16.89 -22.73
C ASP A 118 -30.23 -17.86 -23.93
N ASN A 119 -30.81 -19.06 -23.74
CA ASN A 119 -30.91 -20.12 -24.74
C ASN A 119 -29.55 -20.47 -25.39
N HIS A 120 -28.45 -20.33 -24.66
CA HIS A 120 -27.08 -20.50 -25.13
C HIS A 120 -26.68 -19.60 -26.31
N TRP A 121 -27.42 -18.51 -26.58
CA TRP A 121 -27.06 -17.51 -27.57
C TRP A 121 -26.33 -16.34 -26.93
N CYS A 122 -25.34 -15.79 -27.63
CA CYS A 122 -24.63 -14.60 -27.19
C CYS A 122 -25.56 -13.40 -27.14
N GLN A 123 -25.74 -12.79 -25.97
CA GLN A 123 -26.64 -11.66 -25.77
C GLN A 123 -26.09 -10.32 -26.30
N ALA A 124 -24.82 -10.29 -26.73
CA ALA A 124 -24.21 -9.10 -27.31
C ALA A 124 -24.40 -9.03 -28.83
N CYS A 125 -24.04 -10.10 -29.57
CA CYS A 125 -24.15 -10.10 -31.03
C CYS A 125 -25.37 -10.85 -31.56
N LEU A 126 -25.94 -11.79 -30.80
CA LEU A 126 -27.01 -12.71 -31.25
C LEU A 126 -26.67 -13.58 -32.48
N ASP A 127 -25.44 -13.51 -32.99
CA ASP A 127 -24.99 -14.24 -34.19
C ASP A 127 -24.22 -15.53 -33.87
N ALA A 128 -23.87 -15.76 -32.61
CA ALA A 128 -23.05 -16.89 -32.18
C ALA A 128 -23.55 -17.51 -30.87
N LEU A 129 -23.20 -18.78 -30.65
CA LEU A 129 -23.44 -19.44 -29.37
C LEU A 129 -22.57 -18.80 -28.27
N ALA A 130 -23.16 -18.67 -27.09
CA ALA A 130 -22.46 -18.23 -25.89
C ALA A 130 -21.54 -19.34 -25.37
N THR A 131 -20.33 -18.95 -24.97
CA THR A 131 -19.32 -19.84 -24.38
C THR A 131 -18.98 -19.44 -22.95
N GLU A 132 -19.24 -18.18 -22.60
CA GLU A 132 -18.85 -17.53 -21.34
C GLU A 132 -20.02 -16.77 -20.73
N VAL A 133 -19.96 -16.52 -19.43
CA VAL A 133 -20.88 -15.62 -18.73
C VAL A 133 -20.10 -14.40 -18.32
N HIS A 134 -20.54 -13.24 -18.79
CA HIS A 134 -19.95 -11.95 -18.49
C HIS A 134 -20.63 -11.31 -17.27
N HIS A 135 -19.82 -10.75 -16.36
CA HIS A 135 -20.29 -9.92 -15.25
C HIS A 135 -20.37 -8.46 -15.69
N LYS A 136 -21.58 -7.89 -15.71
CA LYS A 136 -21.80 -6.46 -16.02
C LYS A 136 -21.33 -5.56 -14.88
N THR A 137 -21.44 -6.06 -13.66
CA THR A 137 -20.92 -5.46 -12.42
C THR A 137 -20.47 -6.58 -11.49
N TYR A 138 -19.60 -6.24 -10.54
CA TYR A 138 -19.09 -7.11 -9.50
C TYR A 138 -19.66 -6.75 -8.11
N ASP A 139 -20.68 -5.88 -8.04
CA ASP A 139 -21.24 -5.36 -6.78
C ASP A 139 -21.76 -6.48 -5.85
N HIS A 140 -22.30 -7.56 -6.42
CA HIS A 140 -22.80 -8.72 -5.68
C HIS A 140 -21.94 -9.97 -5.89
N LEU A 141 -20.62 -9.83 -6.08
CA LEU A 141 -19.71 -10.98 -6.19
C LEU A 141 -19.89 -11.94 -5.00
N TYR A 142 -19.94 -13.24 -5.28
CA TYR A 142 -20.28 -14.34 -4.36
C TYR A 142 -21.76 -14.44 -3.94
N ARG A 143 -22.62 -13.53 -4.41
CA ARG A 143 -24.08 -13.51 -4.20
C ARG A 143 -24.81 -12.96 -5.43
N GLU A 144 -24.36 -13.39 -6.60
CA GLU A 144 -24.71 -12.77 -7.86
C GLU A 144 -26.20 -12.91 -8.14
N VAL A 145 -26.77 -11.84 -8.68
CA VAL A 145 -28.12 -11.82 -9.20
C VAL A 145 -28.09 -11.97 -10.72
N LEU A 146 -28.99 -12.80 -11.25
CA LEU A 146 -28.91 -13.26 -12.65
C LEU A 146 -28.92 -12.11 -13.67
N TRP A 147 -29.60 -10.99 -13.40
CA TRP A 147 -29.68 -9.85 -14.33
C TRP A 147 -28.39 -9.02 -14.43
N GLU A 148 -27.41 -9.24 -13.55
CA GLU A 148 -26.06 -8.67 -13.65
C GLU A 148 -25.13 -9.52 -14.52
N LEU A 149 -25.62 -10.64 -15.02
CA LEU A 149 -24.88 -11.62 -15.80
C LEU A 149 -25.49 -11.80 -17.18
N GLU A 150 -24.66 -11.93 -18.21
CA GLU A 150 -25.08 -12.16 -19.60
C GLU A 150 -24.25 -13.28 -20.23
N ALA A 151 -24.91 -14.21 -20.93
CA ALA A 151 -24.21 -15.22 -21.73
C ALA A 151 -23.65 -14.59 -23.00
N VAL A 152 -22.34 -14.72 -23.24
CA VAL A 152 -21.65 -14.13 -24.38
C VAL A 152 -20.73 -15.13 -25.07
N CYS A 153 -20.49 -14.94 -26.36
CA CYS A 153 -19.42 -15.66 -27.06
C CYS A 153 -18.06 -15.08 -26.68
N HIS A 154 -17.00 -15.88 -26.84
CA HIS A 154 -15.63 -15.50 -26.52
C HIS A 154 -15.20 -14.17 -27.16
N THR A 155 -15.50 -13.96 -28.45
CA THR A 155 -15.17 -12.72 -29.17
C THR A 155 -15.84 -11.50 -28.54
N CYS A 156 -17.13 -11.59 -28.23
CA CYS A 156 -17.83 -10.50 -27.56
C CYS A 156 -17.31 -10.26 -26.14
N HIS A 157 -16.97 -11.34 -25.40
CA HIS A 157 -16.39 -11.19 -24.07
C HIS A 157 -15.07 -10.43 -24.09
N GLN A 158 -14.18 -10.76 -25.04
CA GLN A 158 -12.93 -10.03 -25.25
C GLN A 158 -13.16 -8.56 -25.61
N ARG A 159 -14.13 -8.25 -26.49
CA ARG A 159 -14.49 -6.87 -26.84
C ARG A 159 -14.99 -6.08 -25.64
N ILE A 160 -15.87 -6.67 -24.82
CA ILE A 160 -16.40 -6.01 -23.61
C ILE A 160 -15.26 -5.69 -22.62
N HIS A 161 -14.26 -6.56 -22.51
CA HIS A 161 -13.04 -6.30 -21.73
C HIS A 161 -11.98 -5.46 -22.45
N ASN A 162 -12.28 -4.93 -23.63
CA ASN A 162 -11.37 -4.14 -24.49
C ASN A 162 -10.05 -4.85 -24.79
N LEU A 163 -10.08 -6.18 -24.97
CA LEU A 163 -8.93 -7.00 -25.36
C LEU A 163 -8.76 -7.06 -26.89
N ILE A 164 -9.83 -6.82 -27.64
CA ILE A 164 -9.88 -6.78 -29.11
C ILE A 164 -10.87 -5.72 -29.59
N GLU A 165 -10.80 -5.38 -30.89
CA GLU A 165 -11.70 -4.43 -31.58
C GLU A 165 -13.00 -5.09 -32.10
#